data_AF-A0A1E4S8H6-F1
#
_entry.id   AF-A0A1E4S8H6-F1
#
_cell.length_a   1.000
_cell.length_b   1.000
_cell.length_c   1.000
_cell.angle_alpha   90.00
_cell.angle_beta   90.00
_cell.angle_gamma   90.00
#
_symmetry.space_group_name_H-M   'P 1'
#
loop_
_entity.id
_entity.type
_entity.pdbx_description
1 polymer ?
#
loop_
_entity_poly.entity_id
_entity_poly.type
_entity_poly.pdbx_seq_one_letter_code
_entity_poly.pdbx_strand_id
1 'polypeptide(L)'
;MDLEYGGVDLEHFKLLKWKQALEIFWSVAYSLTRAEKLYQFEHRDLHWGNIVIEYKQSQHGSHRLEDAFQDLSFIEENDDDEGPTLSQDEFSVKIIDYTLSRLQSSDGSVIHTRLDHQDFFKGRGDYQFDIYRMMRSELKSLQKSEDSEVDWSLSSFRTNLMWLHYLLDKLVRSKGITDLSGDESREKLERLLRVLNPRRKKLSQDDDSATQDKYFNDFHCCEDVLNYGKEQGLV
;
A
#
# COMPACT_ATOMS: atom_id res chain seq x y z
N MET A 1 -28.97 4.06 -0.44
CA MET A 1 -27.72 4.53 -1.06
C MET A 1 -27.28 3.34 -1.88
N ASP A 2 -27.57 3.39 -3.19
CA ASP A 2 -27.29 2.27 -4.09
C ASP A 2 -25.78 2.19 -4.28
N LEU A 3 -25.17 1.11 -3.80
CA LEU A 3 -23.76 0.83 -4.01
C LEU A 3 -23.63 0.39 -5.47
N GLU A 4 -23.18 1.31 -6.34
CA GLU A 4 -22.52 0.92 -7.58
C GLU A 4 -21.44 -0.11 -7.22
N TYR A 5 -21.28 -1.15 -8.05
CA TYR A 5 -20.20 -2.13 -7.91
C TYR A 5 -18.86 -1.39 -7.94
N GLY A 6 -18.32 -1.07 -6.76
CA GLY A 6 -17.26 -0.07 -6.59
C GLY A 6 -15.83 -0.58 -6.80
N GLY A 7 -15.69 -1.78 -7.35
CA GLY A 7 -14.44 -2.53 -7.47
C GLY A 7 -14.34 -3.71 -6.48
N VAL A 8 -13.20 -4.39 -6.49
CA VAL A 8 -12.87 -5.52 -5.61
C VAL A 8 -11.72 -5.11 -4.70
N ASP A 9 -11.80 -5.42 -3.41
CA ASP A 9 -10.71 -5.12 -2.50
C ASP A 9 -9.43 -5.92 -2.83
N LEU A 10 -8.28 -5.39 -2.42
CA LEU A 10 -6.98 -5.97 -2.71
C LEU A 10 -6.72 -7.24 -1.90
N GLU A 11 -7.57 -7.69 -0.98
CA GLU A 11 -7.44 -9.05 -0.46
C GLU A 11 -7.89 -10.05 -1.53
N HIS A 12 -9.09 -9.83 -2.08
CA HIS A 12 -9.73 -10.73 -3.05
C HIS A 12 -9.30 -10.53 -4.51
N PHE A 13 -8.75 -9.36 -4.87
CA PHE A 13 -8.36 -9.06 -6.25
C PHE A 13 -7.23 -9.95 -6.77
N LYS A 14 -7.42 -10.68 -7.87
CA LYS A 14 -6.37 -11.57 -8.41
C LYS A 14 -5.29 -10.76 -9.17
N LEU A 15 -4.05 -10.78 -8.69
CA LEU A 15 -2.91 -10.21 -9.41
C LEU A 15 -2.20 -11.28 -10.22
N LEU A 16 -2.02 -11.02 -11.51
CA LEU A 16 -1.37 -11.95 -12.44
C LEU A 16 0.08 -11.57 -12.72
N LYS A 17 0.40 -10.26 -12.71
CA LYS A 17 1.72 -9.74 -13.10
C LYS A 17 2.33 -8.87 -12.02
N TRP A 18 3.65 -8.93 -11.88
CA TRP A 18 4.40 -8.08 -10.94
C TRP A 18 4.25 -6.59 -11.24
N LYS A 19 4.10 -6.24 -12.52
CA LYS A 19 3.84 -4.86 -12.95
C LYS A 19 2.57 -4.28 -12.34
N GLN A 20 1.48 -5.05 -12.27
CA GLN A 20 0.22 -4.61 -11.65
C GLN A 20 0.41 -4.33 -10.16
N ALA A 21 1.17 -5.20 -9.47
CA ALA A 21 1.51 -5.00 -8.05
C ALA A 21 2.31 -3.71 -7.83
N LEU A 22 3.29 -3.43 -8.69
CA LEU A 22 4.09 -2.21 -8.64
C LEU A 22 3.22 -0.96 -8.90
N GLU A 23 2.34 -1.01 -9.89
CA GLU A 23 1.38 0.07 -10.21
C GLU A 23 0.42 0.35 -9.04
N ILE A 24 -0.07 -0.69 -8.37
CA ILE A 24 -0.92 -0.56 -7.17
C ILE A 24 -0.15 0.12 -6.03
N PHE A 25 1.07 -0.34 -5.74
CA PHE A 25 1.89 0.25 -4.69
C PHE A 25 2.08 1.76 -4.92
N TRP A 26 2.49 2.15 -6.14
CA TRP A 26 2.71 3.56 -6.45
C TRP A 26 1.42 4.36 -6.42
N SER A 27 0.29 3.82 -6.90
CA SER A 27 -1.01 4.50 -6.85
C SER A 27 -1.43 4.82 -5.41
N VAL A 28 -1.21 3.90 -4.48
CA VAL A 28 -1.45 4.12 -3.04
C VAL A 28 -0.48 5.16 -2.49
N ALA A 29 0.82 5.05 -2.77
CA ALA A 29 1.84 6.00 -2.30
C ALA A 29 1.58 7.44 -2.79
N TYR A 30 1.16 7.61 -4.05
CA TYR A 30 0.77 8.91 -4.61
C TYR A 30 -0.47 9.48 -3.91
N SER A 31 -1.48 8.64 -3.65
CA SER A 31 -2.71 9.05 -2.97
C SER A 31 -2.44 9.51 -1.55
N LEU A 32 -1.64 8.75 -0.79
CA LEU A 32 -1.23 9.11 0.57
C LEU A 32 -0.38 10.39 0.57
N THR A 33 0.59 10.52 -0.34
CA THR A 33 1.40 11.74 -0.44
C THR A 33 0.54 12.99 -0.64
N ARG A 34 -0.47 12.91 -1.52
CA ARG A 34 -1.40 14.03 -1.74
C ARG A 34 -2.21 14.34 -0.49
N ALA A 35 -2.71 13.31 0.21
CA ALA A 35 -3.50 13.48 1.41
C ALA A 35 -2.68 14.03 2.59
N GLU A 36 -1.43 13.58 2.76
CA GLU A 36 -0.47 14.11 3.74
C GLU A 36 -0.26 15.61 3.52
N LYS A 37 -0.02 16.04 2.28
CA LYS A 37 0.20 17.45 1.94
C LYS A 37 -1.01 18.34 2.18
N LEU A 38 -2.19 17.87 1.82
CA LEU A 38 -3.41 18.69 1.85
C LEU A 38 -4.06 18.73 3.24
N TYR A 39 -3.99 17.62 3.99
CA TYR A 39 -4.78 17.44 5.20
C TYR A 39 -3.97 16.88 6.38
N GLN A 40 -2.64 16.78 6.26
CA GLN A 40 -1.81 16.04 7.22
C GLN A 40 -2.42 14.67 7.55
N PHE A 41 -2.87 13.98 6.51
CA PHE A 41 -3.66 12.77 6.63
C PHE A 41 -2.81 11.56 7.03
N GLU A 42 -3.33 10.76 7.95
CA GLU A 42 -2.87 9.43 8.29
C GLU A 42 -4.04 8.45 8.20
N HIS A 43 -3.91 7.38 7.43
CA HIS A 43 -5.00 6.40 7.27
C HIS A 43 -5.24 5.59 8.54
N ARG A 44 -4.13 5.14 9.15
CA ARG A 44 -4.04 4.32 10.38
C ARG A 44 -4.71 2.96 10.35
N ASP A 45 -5.43 2.62 9.30
CA ASP A 45 -5.94 1.25 9.09
C ASP A 45 -5.91 0.79 7.63
N LEU A 46 -4.79 0.98 6.93
CA LEU A 46 -4.71 0.70 5.50
C LEU A 46 -4.34 -0.76 5.21
N HIS A 47 -5.12 -1.70 5.74
CA HIS A 47 -4.99 -3.10 5.35
C HIS A 47 -5.48 -3.31 3.91
N TRP A 48 -5.13 -4.43 3.29
CA TRP A 48 -5.44 -4.69 1.88
C TRP A 48 -6.95 -4.76 1.56
N GLY A 49 -7.81 -5.05 2.54
CA GLY A 49 -9.26 -4.90 2.41
C GLY A 49 -9.74 -3.46 2.22
N ASN A 50 -8.92 -2.46 2.58
CA ASN A 50 -9.22 -1.03 2.46
C ASN A 50 -8.60 -0.39 1.21
N ILE A 51 -8.11 -1.22 0.29
CA ILE A 51 -7.61 -0.81 -1.02
C ILE A 51 -8.49 -1.47 -2.07
N VAL A 52 -9.27 -0.71 -2.82
CA VAL A 52 -10.20 -1.21 -3.83
C VAL A 52 -9.66 -1.01 -5.23
N ILE A 53 -9.76 -2.05 -6.05
CA ILE A 53 -9.30 -2.08 -7.43
C ILE A 53 -10.53 -2.17 -8.35
N GLU A 54 -10.62 -1.26 -9.31
CA GLU A 54 -11.71 -1.20 -10.29
C GLU A 54 -11.12 -1.18 -11.70
N TYR A 55 -11.47 -2.15 -12.55
CA TYR A 55 -11.08 -2.13 -13.96
C TYR A 55 -11.78 -0.97 -14.68
N LYS A 56 -11.04 -0.14 -15.43
CA LYS A 56 -11.66 0.88 -16.27
C LYS A 56 -12.32 0.17 -17.44
N GLN A 57 -13.63 0.35 -17.59
CA GLN A 57 -14.33 -0.11 -18.79
C GLN A 57 -13.78 0.66 -19.99
N SER A 58 -13.29 -0.05 -21.00
CA SER A 58 -12.94 0.51 -22.30
C SER A 58 -14.17 1.25 -22.83
N GLN A 59 -14.03 2.52 -23.24
CA GLN A 59 -15.12 3.38 -23.76
C GLN A 59 -15.67 2.92 -25.14
N HIS A 60 -15.66 1.62 -25.44
CA HIS A 60 -16.29 1.03 -26.61
C HIS A 60 -17.38 0.06 -26.19
N GLY A 61 -18.61 0.56 -26.17
CA GLY A 61 -19.82 -0.26 -26.27
C GLY A 61 -20.35 -0.76 -24.94
N SER A 62 -21.52 -0.23 -24.57
CA SER A 62 -22.43 -0.82 -23.60
C SER A 62 -22.58 -2.33 -23.81
N HIS A 63 -21.91 -3.12 -22.98
CA HIS A 63 -22.37 -4.42 -22.52
C HIS A 63 -21.78 -4.60 -21.11
N ARG A 64 -22.62 -4.94 -20.14
CA ARG A 64 -22.13 -5.52 -18.88
C ARG A 64 -21.42 -6.84 -19.23
N LEU A 65 -20.22 -7.01 -18.66
CA LEU A 65 -19.17 -7.91 -19.17
C LEU A 65 -18.17 -8.34 -18.07
N GLU A 66 -18.57 -8.37 -16.79
CA GLU A 66 -18.19 -9.56 -16.00
C GLU A 66 -18.69 -10.82 -16.75
N ASP A 67 -19.83 -10.63 -17.44
CA ASP A 67 -20.67 -11.50 -18.27
C ASP A 67 -20.10 -11.96 -19.65
N ALA A 68 -18.80 -11.84 -19.96
CA ALA A 68 -18.27 -12.50 -21.19
C ALA A 68 -16.76 -12.81 -21.29
N PHE A 69 -15.91 -12.45 -20.33
CA PHE A 69 -14.46 -12.79 -20.38
C PHE A 69 -13.95 -13.60 -19.18
N GLN A 70 -14.79 -13.79 -18.16
CA GLN A 70 -14.79 -15.05 -17.45
C GLN A 70 -15.18 -16.21 -18.39
N ASP A 71 -16.03 -15.92 -19.39
CA ASP A 71 -16.44 -16.90 -20.41
C ASP A 71 -15.29 -17.32 -21.32
N LEU A 72 -14.24 -16.50 -21.47
CA LEU A 72 -13.01 -16.93 -22.14
C LEU A 72 -11.98 -17.52 -21.16
N SER A 73 -12.34 -18.62 -20.53
CA SER A 73 -11.44 -19.76 -20.23
C SER A 73 -10.80 -20.35 -21.51
N PHE A 74 -10.63 -19.52 -22.54
CA PHE A 74 -10.46 -19.96 -23.89
C PHE A 74 -9.02 -20.34 -24.13
N ILE A 75 -8.85 -21.65 -24.15
CA ILE A 75 -8.29 -22.37 -25.30
C ILE A 75 -6.78 -22.15 -25.37
N GLU A 76 -6.05 -22.88 -24.54
CA GLU A 76 -5.39 -24.15 -24.94
C GLU A 76 -4.21 -23.90 -25.88
N GLU A 77 -3.06 -24.38 -25.39
CA GLU A 77 -1.77 -24.51 -26.06
C GLU A 77 -1.91 -24.69 -27.58
N ASN A 78 -1.57 -23.66 -28.34
CA ASN A 78 -1.11 -23.83 -29.70
C ASN A 78 0.14 -22.97 -29.87
N ASP A 79 1.25 -23.68 -30.13
CA ASP A 79 2.45 -23.11 -30.73
C ASP A 79 2.06 -22.46 -32.07
N ASP A 80 2.71 -21.33 -32.34
CA ASP A 80 2.67 -20.53 -33.57
C ASP A 80 1.54 -19.49 -33.70
N ASP A 81 1.99 -18.26 -33.95
CA ASP A 81 1.29 -17.07 -34.48
C ASP A 81 0.87 -15.99 -33.47
N GLU A 82 1.17 -14.74 -33.85
CA GLU A 82 1.09 -13.52 -33.03
C GLU A 82 -0.33 -13.27 -32.50
N GLY A 83 -0.58 -13.69 -31.25
CA GLY A 83 -1.81 -13.39 -30.52
C GLY A 83 -2.00 -11.89 -30.27
N PRO A 84 -3.26 -11.42 -30.06
CA PRO A 84 -3.57 -10.01 -29.93
C PRO A 84 -2.83 -9.42 -28.73
N THR A 85 -1.99 -8.43 -29.00
CA THR A 85 -1.27 -7.65 -27.98
C THR A 85 -2.28 -6.91 -27.12
N LEU A 86 -2.69 -7.53 -26.00
CA LEU A 86 -3.61 -6.94 -25.02
C LEU A 86 -3.04 -5.61 -24.52
N SER A 87 -3.58 -4.52 -25.04
CA SER A 87 -3.25 -3.16 -24.68
C SER A 87 -3.75 -2.86 -23.26
N GLN A 88 -2.78 -2.62 -22.35
CA GLN A 88 -2.89 -1.96 -21.04
C GLN A 88 -4.17 -2.22 -20.21
N ASP A 89 -4.03 -3.11 -19.22
CA ASP A 89 -4.95 -3.26 -18.08
C ASP A 89 -5.06 -1.94 -17.31
N GLU A 90 -5.97 -1.05 -17.71
CA GLU A 90 -6.12 0.25 -17.08
C GLU A 90 -7.10 0.08 -15.89
N PHE A 91 -6.63 -0.31 -14.71
CA PHE A 91 -7.44 -0.29 -13.49
C PHE A 91 -7.25 1.03 -12.72
N SER A 92 -8.16 1.33 -11.80
CA SER A 92 -8.06 2.41 -10.82
C SER A 92 -7.94 1.84 -9.42
N VAL A 93 -7.19 2.55 -8.56
CA VAL A 93 -6.94 2.16 -7.17
C VAL A 93 -7.57 3.22 -6.27
N LYS A 94 -8.41 2.80 -5.32
CA LYS A 94 -9.09 3.67 -4.35
C LYS A 94 -8.74 3.22 -2.94
N ILE A 95 -8.47 4.17 -2.07
CA ILE A 95 -8.35 3.94 -0.63
C ILE A 95 -9.74 4.19 -0.02
N ILE A 96 -10.18 3.32 0.89
CA ILE A 96 -11.48 3.41 1.56
C ILE A 96 -11.34 3.20 3.07
N ASP A 97 -12.44 3.34 3.79
CA ASP A 97 -12.55 3.17 5.24
C ASP A 97 -11.61 4.05 6.07
N TYR A 98 -12.04 5.30 6.21
CA TYR A 98 -11.33 6.33 6.98
C TYR A 98 -11.70 6.33 8.47
N THR A 99 -12.33 5.25 8.97
CA THR A 99 -12.90 5.21 10.33
C THR A 99 -11.84 5.47 11.39
N LEU A 100 -10.61 5.00 11.20
CA LEU A 100 -9.51 5.13 12.17
C LEU A 100 -8.52 6.24 11.82
N SER A 101 -8.81 7.02 10.78
CA SER A 101 -7.89 8.01 10.25
C SER A 101 -7.70 9.21 11.18
N ARG A 102 -6.64 9.97 10.92
CA ARG A 102 -6.37 11.29 11.52
C ARG A 102 -6.09 12.29 10.41
N LEU A 103 -6.65 13.48 10.53
CA LEU A 103 -6.36 14.59 9.61
C LEU A 103 -6.49 15.93 10.33
N GLN A 104 -5.88 16.95 9.74
CA GLN A 104 -6.08 18.35 10.10
C GLN A 104 -6.96 19.01 9.04
N SER A 105 -8.11 19.54 9.47
CA SER A 105 -9.03 20.28 8.63
C SER A 105 -8.45 21.65 8.24
N SER A 106 -9.03 22.30 7.24
CA SER A 106 -8.60 23.62 6.75
C SER A 106 -8.70 24.72 7.81
N ASP A 107 -9.56 24.56 8.81
CA ASP A 107 -9.70 25.47 9.95
C ASP A 107 -8.68 25.21 11.08
N GLY A 108 -7.78 24.23 10.88
CA GLY A 108 -6.76 23.83 11.85
C GLY A 108 -7.23 22.80 12.88
N SER A 109 -8.52 22.44 12.91
CA SER A 109 -9.03 21.40 13.81
C SER A 109 -8.48 20.02 13.47
N VAL A 110 -8.20 19.22 14.50
CA VAL A 110 -7.73 17.84 14.34
C VAL A 110 -8.93 16.91 14.45
N ILE A 111 -9.20 16.17 13.37
CA ILE A 111 -10.22 15.13 13.32
C ILE A 111 -9.49 13.80 13.42
N HIS A 112 -9.84 12.99 14.42
CA HIS A 112 -9.26 11.67 14.60
C HIS A 112 -10.23 10.74 15.33
N THR A 113 -10.02 9.43 15.15
CA THR A 113 -10.64 8.40 15.98
C THR A 113 -9.63 7.86 16.97
N ARG A 114 -10.09 7.50 18.17
CA ARG A 114 -9.25 6.85 19.18
C ARG A 114 -9.09 5.38 18.82
N LEU A 115 -7.86 4.89 18.83
CA LEU A 115 -7.54 3.47 18.64
C LEU A 115 -7.15 2.85 20.00
N ASP A 116 -8.08 2.91 20.95
CA ASP A 116 -7.86 2.54 22.35
C ASP A 116 -8.35 1.13 22.70
N HIS A 117 -9.12 0.48 21.82
CA HIS A 117 -9.58 -0.88 22.06
C HIS A 117 -8.41 -1.87 22.11
N GLN A 118 -8.29 -2.62 23.21
CA GLN A 118 -7.15 -3.52 23.43
C GLN A 118 -7.03 -4.62 22.37
N ASP A 119 -8.13 -4.98 21.72
CA ASP A 119 -8.18 -6.09 20.77
C ASP A 119 -7.37 -5.81 19.50
N PHE A 120 -7.26 -4.54 19.08
CA PHE A 120 -6.35 -4.15 17.98
C PHE A 120 -4.90 -4.57 18.26
N PHE A 121 -4.49 -4.59 19.53
CA PHE A 121 -3.09 -4.85 19.92
C PHE A 121 -2.83 -6.30 20.34
N LYS A 122 -3.89 -7.07 20.62
CA LYS A 122 -3.80 -8.49 21.03
C LYS A 122 -3.83 -9.46 19.86
N GLY A 123 -4.29 -9.01 18.69
CA GLY A 123 -4.31 -9.82 17.48
C GLY A 123 -2.94 -10.38 17.10
N ARG A 124 -2.95 -11.61 16.55
CA ARG A 124 -1.81 -12.37 16.07
C ARG A 124 -2.17 -13.08 14.77
N GLY A 125 -1.16 -13.53 14.03
CA GLY A 125 -1.36 -14.30 12.80
C GLY A 125 -1.35 -13.48 11.52
N ASP A 126 -1.42 -12.15 11.62
CA ASP A 126 -1.25 -11.23 10.49
C ASP A 126 -0.37 -10.04 10.86
N TYR A 127 0.43 -9.57 9.90
CA TYR A 127 1.33 -8.43 10.06
C TYR A 127 0.59 -7.10 10.35
N GLN A 128 -0.70 -6.99 9.99
CA GLN A 128 -1.54 -5.83 10.35
C GLN A 128 -1.51 -5.53 11.86
N PHE A 129 -1.50 -6.58 12.69
CA PHE A 129 -1.49 -6.41 14.14
C PHE A 129 -0.16 -5.85 14.66
N ASP A 130 0.94 -6.14 13.96
CA ASP A 130 2.21 -5.50 14.25
C ASP A 130 2.20 -4.02 13.85
N ILE A 131 1.53 -3.66 12.75
CA ILE A 131 1.40 -2.26 12.35
C ILE A 131 0.71 -1.45 13.45
N TYR A 132 -0.40 -1.92 14.02
CA TYR A 132 -1.04 -1.24 15.15
C TYR A 132 -0.09 -1.05 16.34
N ARG A 133 0.69 -2.08 16.69
CA ARG A 133 1.69 -1.98 17.79
C ARG A 133 2.79 -0.97 17.47
N MET A 134 3.28 -0.93 16.23
CA MET A 134 4.32 0.01 15.82
C MET A 134 3.81 1.45 15.81
N MET A 135 2.60 1.71 15.29
CA MET A 135 1.96 3.04 15.34
C MET A 135 1.78 3.51 16.79
N ARG A 136 1.30 2.61 17.67
CA ARG A 136 1.15 2.91 19.10
C ARG A 136 2.48 3.30 19.73
N SER A 137 3.56 2.58 19.42
CA SER A 137 4.90 2.88 19.95
C SER A 137 5.46 4.20 19.42
N GLU A 138 5.24 4.48 18.13
CA GLU A 138 5.65 5.73 17.47
C GLU A 138 4.99 6.94 18.13
N LEU A 139 3.66 6.93 18.25
CA LEU A 139 2.92 8.04 18.88
C LEU A 139 3.29 8.20 20.37
N LYS A 140 3.47 7.09 21.10
CA LYS A 140 3.97 7.15 22.49
C LYS A 140 5.31 7.83 22.62
N SER A 141 6.22 7.64 21.66
CA SER A 141 7.54 8.28 21.69
C SER A 141 7.48 9.79 21.46
N LEU A 142 6.40 10.29 20.86
CA LEU A 142 6.16 11.72 20.60
C LEU A 142 5.39 12.40 21.75
N GLN A 143 4.68 11.63 22.58
CA GLN A 143 3.97 12.14 23.74
C GLN A 143 4.96 12.70 24.76
N LYS A 144 4.63 13.88 25.30
CA LYS A 144 5.42 14.52 26.36
C LYS A 144 5.02 14.07 27.76
N SER A 145 3.78 13.60 27.94
CA SER A 145 3.30 13.11 29.23
C SER A 145 3.73 11.67 29.45
N GLU A 146 3.95 11.31 30.71
CA GLU A 146 4.19 9.92 31.13
C GLU A 146 2.89 9.11 31.22
N ASP A 147 1.80 9.61 30.61
CA ASP A 147 0.51 8.93 30.62
C ASP A 147 0.61 7.55 29.96
N SER A 148 -0.09 6.59 30.57
CA SER A 148 -0.11 5.23 30.05
C SER A 148 -0.90 5.10 28.74
N GLU A 149 -1.83 6.02 28.48
CA GLU A 149 -2.68 6.08 27.29
C GLU A 149 -2.03 6.85 26.13
N VAL A 150 -2.31 6.38 24.91
CA VAL A 150 -1.79 7.03 23.70
C VAL A 150 -2.72 8.14 23.25
N ASP A 151 -2.14 9.32 23.03
CA ASP A 151 -2.80 10.46 22.41
C ASP A 151 -2.82 10.27 20.90
N TRP A 152 -3.93 9.72 20.40
CA TRP A 152 -4.16 9.53 18.97
C TRP A 152 -4.46 10.84 18.22
N SER A 153 -4.53 12.00 18.89
CA SER A 153 -4.62 13.28 18.17
C SER A 153 -3.27 13.71 17.57
N LEU A 154 -2.16 13.19 18.10
CA LEU A 154 -0.81 13.45 17.63
C LEU A 154 -0.63 13.01 16.18
N SER A 155 0.30 13.68 15.48
CA SER A 155 0.61 13.43 14.08
C SER A 155 1.94 12.70 13.91
N SER A 156 1.97 11.65 13.09
CA SER A 156 3.21 11.06 12.57
C SER A 156 2.95 10.37 11.23
N PHE A 157 3.46 10.94 10.12
CA PHE A 157 3.36 10.31 8.79
C PHE A 157 4.09 8.97 8.67
N ARG A 158 4.92 8.62 9.66
CA ARG A 158 5.52 7.28 9.76
C ARG A 158 4.46 6.18 9.90
N THR A 159 3.25 6.49 10.38
CA THR A 159 2.14 5.54 10.39
C THR A 159 1.73 5.11 8.97
N ASN A 160 1.68 6.04 8.01
CA ASN A 160 1.44 5.74 6.60
C ASN A 160 2.58 4.91 6.00
N LEU A 161 3.84 5.22 6.35
CA LEU A 161 5.00 4.44 5.90
C LEU A 161 4.95 2.98 6.38
N MET A 162 4.51 2.74 7.62
CA MET A 162 4.32 1.39 8.15
C MET A 162 3.26 0.62 7.34
N TRP A 163 2.17 1.30 6.96
CA TRP A 163 1.14 0.72 6.11
C TRP A 163 1.58 0.49 4.67
N LEU A 164 2.42 1.36 4.10
CA LEU A 164 3.05 1.11 2.79
C LEU A 164 3.95 -0.13 2.83
N HIS A 165 4.70 -0.33 3.92
CA HIS A 165 5.47 -1.55 4.10
C HIS A 165 4.57 -2.80 4.29
N TYR A 166 3.45 -2.68 5.00
CA TYR A 166 2.45 -3.75 5.05
C TYR A 166 1.92 -4.11 3.65
N LEU A 167 1.57 -3.11 2.84
CA LEU A 167 1.11 -3.31 1.47
C LEU A 167 2.16 -4.04 0.63
N LEU A 168 3.43 -3.62 0.70
CA LEU A 168 4.53 -4.29 0.02
C LEU A 168 4.64 -5.77 0.43
N ASP A 169 4.53 -6.06 1.74
CA ASP A 169 4.58 -7.44 2.24
C ASP A 169 3.43 -8.28 1.66
N LYS A 170 2.21 -7.74 1.60
CA LYS A 170 1.06 -8.43 0.99
C LYS A 170 1.24 -8.65 -0.51
N LEU A 171 1.67 -7.63 -1.24
CA LEU A 171 1.93 -7.71 -2.69
C LEU A 171 3.00 -8.76 -3.02
N VAL A 172 4.09 -8.79 -2.25
CA VAL A 172 5.22 -9.70 -2.50
C VAL A 172 4.95 -11.12 -2.03
N ARG A 173 4.32 -11.30 -0.86
CA ARG A 173 4.26 -12.61 -0.19
C ARG A 173 2.90 -13.30 -0.22
N SER A 174 1.82 -12.54 -0.38
CA SER A 174 0.46 -13.07 -0.18
C SER A 174 -0.34 -13.19 -1.47
N LYS A 175 0.06 -12.49 -2.53
CA LYS A 175 -0.69 -12.43 -3.80
C LYS A 175 -0.49 -13.61 -4.74
N GLY A 176 0.51 -14.45 -4.50
CA GLY A 176 0.72 -15.67 -5.29
C GLY A 176 0.98 -15.40 -6.78
N ILE A 177 1.63 -14.28 -7.10
CA ILE A 177 1.94 -13.89 -8.48
C ILE A 177 2.92 -14.90 -9.08
N THR A 178 2.53 -15.57 -10.16
CA THR A 178 3.33 -16.62 -10.83
C THR A 178 4.07 -16.13 -12.06
N ASP A 179 3.97 -14.84 -12.40
CA ASP A 179 4.66 -14.24 -13.54
C ASP A 179 6.18 -14.34 -13.38
N LEU A 180 6.79 -15.27 -14.12
CA LEU A 180 8.24 -15.47 -14.16
C LEU A 180 8.96 -14.41 -15.02
N SER A 181 8.22 -13.68 -15.86
CA SER A 181 8.78 -12.69 -16.79
C SER A 181 8.91 -11.29 -16.17
N GLY A 182 8.13 -11.00 -15.13
CA GLY A 182 8.09 -9.71 -14.42
C GLY A 182 9.21 -9.47 -13.40
N ASP A 183 10.40 -10.06 -13.61
CA ASP A 183 11.50 -10.05 -12.63
C ASP A 183 11.89 -8.63 -12.18
N GLU A 184 11.98 -7.69 -13.12
CA GLU A 184 12.34 -6.29 -12.80
C GLU A 184 11.33 -5.61 -11.85
N SER A 185 10.01 -5.80 -12.06
CA SER A 185 8.99 -5.21 -11.19
C SER A 185 9.01 -5.85 -9.81
N ARG A 186 9.29 -7.15 -9.75
CA ARG A 186 9.46 -7.88 -8.49
C ARG A 186 10.68 -7.38 -7.73
N GLU A 187 11.83 -7.24 -8.38
CA GLU A 187 13.07 -6.71 -7.78
C GLU A 187 12.85 -5.29 -7.20
N LYS A 188 12.11 -4.44 -7.92
CA LYS A 188 11.72 -3.10 -7.45
C LYS A 188 10.89 -3.17 -6.16
N LEU A 189 9.87 -4.04 -6.12
CA LEU A 189 9.04 -4.26 -4.94
C LEU A 189 9.84 -4.84 -3.77
N GLU A 190 10.73 -5.81 -4.02
CA GLU A 190 11.58 -6.41 -2.99
C GLU A 190 12.59 -5.41 -2.41
N ARG A 191 13.15 -4.52 -3.24
CA ARG A 191 14.00 -3.42 -2.79
C ARG A 191 13.22 -2.44 -1.91
N LEU A 192 12.04 -2.01 -2.32
CA LEU A 192 11.15 -1.15 -1.53
C LEU A 192 10.78 -1.81 -0.19
N LEU A 193 10.42 -3.10 -0.21
CA LEU A 193 10.12 -3.89 0.98
C LEU A 193 11.29 -3.90 1.96
N ARG A 194 12.53 -4.01 1.44
CA ARG A 194 13.75 -4.00 2.27
C ARG A 194 14.05 -2.64 2.89
N VAL A 195 13.95 -1.55 2.14
CA VAL A 195 14.33 -0.20 2.63
C VAL A 195 13.27 0.41 3.54
N LEU A 196 11.99 0.11 3.30
CA LEU A 196 10.87 0.56 4.14
C LEU A 196 10.59 -0.37 5.33
N ASN A 197 11.47 -1.32 5.64
CA ASN A 197 11.25 -2.24 6.76
C ASN A 197 11.52 -1.56 8.11
N PRO A 198 10.49 -1.30 8.94
CA PRO A 198 10.66 -0.63 10.23
C PRO A 198 11.45 -1.46 11.26
N ARG A 199 11.63 -2.77 11.01
CA ARG A 199 12.40 -3.67 11.87
C ARG A 199 13.86 -3.80 11.45
N ARG A 200 14.25 -3.31 10.26
CA ARG A 200 15.63 -3.36 9.76
C ARG A 200 16.46 -2.27 10.45
N LYS A 201 17.50 -2.67 11.16
CA LYS A 201 18.46 -1.76 11.83
C LYS A 201 19.75 -1.66 11.03
N LYS A 202 20.39 -0.49 11.04
CA LYS A 202 21.75 -0.31 10.51
C LYS A 202 22.75 -0.97 11.45
N LEU A 203 23.41 -2.03 11.00
CA LEU A 203 24.41 -2.76 11.79
C LEU A 203 25.79 -2.14 11.52
N SER A 204 26.17 -1.12 12.31
CA SER A 204 27.46 -0.38 12.23
C SER A 204 27.70 0.47 10.96
N GLN A 205 28.69 1.37 11.00
CA GLN A 205 29.07 2.25 9.87
C GLN A 205 29.86 1.52 8.76
N ASP A 206 30.37 0.31 9.03
CA ASP A 206 31.28 -0.41 8.11
C ASP A 206 30.55 -1.36 7.13
N ASP A 207 29.24 -1.55 7.27
CA ASP A 207 28.42 -2.40 6.38
C ASP A 207 27.99 -1.67 5.08
N ASP A 208 28.42 -0.40 4.92
CA ASP A 208 28.01 0.52 3.84
C ASP A 208 28.75 0.31 2.50
N SER A 209 29.64 -0.69 2.37
CA SER A 209 30.40 -0.87 1.12
C SER A 209 29.66 -1.62 0.01
N ALA A 210 28.60 -2.37 0.33
CA ALA A 210 27.93 -3.24 -0.65
C ALA A 210 26.58 -2.69 -1.17
N THR A 211 25.83 -1.90 -0.39
CA THR A 211 24.59 -1.25 -0.84
C THR A 211 24.40 0.10 -0.15
N GLN A 212 24.48 1.21 -0.89
CA GLN A 212 24.14 2.58 -0.43
C GLN A 212 22.62 2.76 -0.18
N ASP A 213 21.92 1.73 0.28
CA ASP A 213 20.47 1.74 0.41
C ASP A 213 20.00 2.38 1.72
N LYS A 214 18.93 3.17 1.62
CA LYS A 214 18.25 3.81 2.76
C LYS A 214 17.66 2.79 3.73
N TYR A 215 17.45 3.24 4.96
CA TYR A 215 16.76 2.55 6.03
C TYR A 215 15.44 3.28 6.33
N PHE A 216 14.51 2.60 7.02
CA PHE A 216 13.20 3.15 7.34
C PHE A 216 13.26 4.52 8.03
N ASN A 217 14.28 4.75 8.87
CA ASN A 217 14.46 6.03 9.58
C ASN A 217 14.93 7.18 8.68
N ASP A 218 15.34 6.91 7.44
CA ASP A 218 15.67 7.94 6.47
C ASP A 218 14.41 8.50 5.76
N PHE A 219 13.23 7.90 6.00
CA PHE A 219 11.94 8.32 5.46
C PHE A 219 11.06 8.91 6.57
N HIS A 220 10.47 10.08 6.30
CA HIS A 220 9.63 10.83 7.23
C HIS A 220 8.18 10.90 6.76
N CYS A 221 7.93 10.84 5.44
CA CYS A 221 6.60 10.87 4.83
C CYS A 221 6.55 10.10 3.50
N CYS A 222 5.37 9.93 2.91
CA CYS A 222 5.21 9.20 1.64
C CYS A 222 5.93 9.89 0.47
N GLU A 223 6.12 11.21 0.52
CA GLU A 223 6.88 11.95 -0.50
C GLU A 223 8.34 11.51 -0.57
N ASP A 224 8.98 11.21 0.57
CA ASP A 224 10.35 10.70 0.60
C ASP A 224 10.47 9.37 -0.14
N VAL A 225 9.44 8.53 -0.06
CA VAL A 225 9.36 7.24 -0.78
C VAL A 225 9.25 7.47 -2.28
N LEU A 226 8.39 8.41 -2.72
CA LEU A 226 8.27 8.77 -4.13
C LEU A 226 9.58 9.31 -4.69
N ASN A 227 10.26 10.18 -3.94
CA ASN A 227 11.54 10.76 -4.36
C ASN A 227 12.63 9.69 -4.47
N TYR A 228 12.76 8.83 -3.46
CA TYR A 228 13.67 7.69 -3.51
C TYR A 228 13.35 6.76 -4.69
N GLY A 229 12.07 6.46 -4.93
CA GLY A 229 11.64 5.65 -6.06
C GLY A 229 12.10 6.22 -7.40
N LYS A 230 11.95 7.53 -7.61
CA LYS A 230 12.40 8.22 -8.83
C LYS A 230 13.92 8.21 -8.96
N GLU A 231 14.64 8.54 -7.88
CA GLU A 231 16.11 8.56 -7.84
C GLU A 231 16.72 7.19 -8.19
N GLN A 232 16.05 6.11 -7.79
CA GLN A 232 16.53 4.73 -7.96
C GLN A 232 15.90 4.00 -9.16
N GLY A 233 15.08 4.67 -9.98
CA GLY A 233 14.42 4.07 -11.15
C GLY A 233 13.38 2.99 -10.81
N LEU A 234 12.72 3.10 -9.66
CA LEU A 234 11.74 2.13 -9.15
C LEU A 234 10.28 2.47 -9.52
N VAL A 235 10.05 3.68 -10.05
CA VAL A 235 8.74 4.21 -10.49
C VAL A 235 8.58 4.00 -11.99
#